data_AF-A0A4S4G3H0-F1
#
_entry.id   AF-A0A4S4G3H0-F1
#
_cell.length_a   1.000
_cell.length_b   1.000
_cell.length_c   1.000
_cell.angle_alpha   90.00
_cell.angle_beta   90.00
_cell.angle_gamma   90.00
#
_symmetry.space_group_name_H-M   'P 1'
#
loop_
_entity.id
_entity.type
_entity.pdbx_description
1 polymer ?
#
loop_
_entity_poly.entity_id
_entity_poly.type
_entity_poly.pdbx_seq_one_letter_code
_entity_poly.pdbx_strand_id
1 'polypeptide(L)'
;MDVAQILKDSSGLLIEEDLLLLEEELQTGSYDGAYARSCSDTIASIRAGLSERPSGGVLGGTSQASDLGAPEDGLPKSASRPIVLVDSAELSPFGKPDGVRNGLEIDPFLELESIRRSSTYKSQLKSYIEQHDFFDESFVDKNFSRFDDLELKIIVASVCLSESFLDKYLDALDLEAVARYQIFSEEFFMRHFRELDAGIVLRQGANDWRTKKNRSKKLDAFLRLKGVMF
;
A
#
# COMPACT_ATOMS: atom_id res chain seq x y z
N MET A 1 -17.35 -0.13 5.47
CA MET A 1 -18.48 0.52 4.75
C MET A 1 -19.64 0.82 5.73
N ASP A 2 -20.68 1.64 5.39
CA ASP A 2 -21.96 1.60 6.13
C ASP A 2 -22.94 0.71 5.38
N VAL A 3 -22.91 -0.57 5.73
CA VAL A 3 -23.65 -1.63 5.05
C VAL A 3 -25.16 -1.47 5.32
N ALA A 4 -25.55 -1.16 6.56
CA ALA A 4 -26.94 -0.99 6.95
C ALA A 4 -27.64 0.19 6.27
N GLN A 5 -26.93 1.29 5.98
CA GLN A 5 -27.50 2.41 5.22
C GLN A 5 -27.64 2.07 3.74
N ILE A 6 -26.63 1.44 3.13
CA ILE A 6 -26.66 1.01 1.73
C ILE A 6 -27.78 -0.01 1.47
N LEU A 7 -27.97 -0.98 2.37
CA LEU A 7 -29.05 -1.97 2.26
C LEU A 7 -30.45 -1.35 2.30
N LYS A 8 -30.65 -0.25 3.03
CA LYS A 8 -31.92 0.49 3.05
C LYS A 8 -32.11 1.26 1.74
N ASP A 9 -31.16 2.14 1.44
CA ASP A 9 -31.30 3.14 0.37
C ASP A 9 -31.23 2.51 -1.03
N SER A 10 -30.50 1.41 -1.18
CA SER A 10 -30.25 0.75 -2.48
C SER A 10 -30.95 -0.60 -2.64
N SER A 11 -31.74 -1.08 -1.67
CA SER A 11 -32.37 -2.42 -1.65
C SER A 11 -32.88 -2.95 -3.00
N GLY A 12 -33.64 -2.14 -3.76
CA GLY A 12 -34.20 -2.51 -5.07
C GLY A 12 -33.26 -2.37 -6.28
N LEU A 13 -32.00 -1.98 -6.07
CA LEU A 13 -30.95 -1.72 -7.07
C LEU A 13 -29.66 -2.53 -6.80
N LEU A 14 -29.67 -3.44 -5.83
CA LEU A 14 -28.55 -4.35 -5.57
C LEU A 14 -28.62 -5.56 -6.52
N ILE A 15 -27.52 -5.85 -7.19
CA ILE A 15 -27.28 -7.11 -7.92
C ILE A 15 -26.46 -8.07 -7.04
N GLU A 16 -26.40 -9.34 -7.43
CA GLU A 16 -25.73 -10.38 -6.64
C GLU A 16 -24.24 -10.04 -6.36
N GLU A 17 -23.54 -9.42 -7.31
CA GLU A 17 -22.16 -8.95 -7.09
C GLU A 17 -22.03 -7.84 -6.02
N ASP A 18 -23.06 -7.03 -5.78
CA ASP A 18 -23.06 -6.09 -4.64
C ASP A 18 -23.26 -6.84 -3.32
N LEU A 19 -24.18 -7.82 -3.29
CA LEU A 19 -24.49 -8.58 -2.08
C LEU A 19 -23.27 -9.36 -1.60
N LEU A 20 -22.52 -9.98 -2.53
CA LEU A 20 -21.26 -10.66 -2.23
C LEU A 20 -20.19 -9.72 -1.68
N LEU A 21 -20.05 -8.50 -2.23
CA LEU A 21 -19.15 -7.47 -1.69
C LEU A 21 -19.57 -7.04 -0.28
N LEU A 22 -20.86 -6.85 -0.02
CA LEU A 22 -21.36 -6.49 1.31
C LEU A 22 -21.18 -7.63 2.32
N GLU A 23 -21.31 -8.90 1.91
CA GLU A 23 -21.00 -10.07 2.74
C GLU A 23 -19.51 -10.20 3.05
N GLU A 24 -18.63 -9.94 2.07
CA GLU A 24 -17.18 -9.94 2.25
C GLU A 24 -16.72 -8.82 3.21
N GLU A 25 -17.25 -7.60 3.03
CA GLU A 25 -17.06 -6.48 3.96
C GLU A 25 -17.49 -6.85 5.38
N LEU A 26 -18.68 -7.44 5.56
CA LEU A 26 -19.19 -7.84 6.88
C LEU A 26 -18.38 -8.96 7.56
N GLN A 27 -17.71 -9.81 6.79
CA GLN A 27 -16.85 -10.89 7.30
C GLN A 27 -15.43 -10.40 7.66
N THR A 28 -14.90 -9.42 6.93
CA THR A 28 -13.53 -8.92 7.07
C THR A 28 -13.40 -7.66 7.91
N GLY A 29 -14.45 -6.83 7.97
CA GLY A 29 -14.46 -5.56 8.68
C GLY A 29 -14.77 -5.68 10.17
N SER A 30 -14.26 -4.73 10.95
CA SER A 30 -14.52 -4.64 12.39
C SER A 30 -15.90 -4.04 12.68
N TYR A 31 -16.93 -4.88 12.63
CA TYR A 31 -18.32 -4.54 12.98
C TYR A 31 -18.77 -5.27 14.25
N ASP A 32 -19.78 -4.71 14.93
CA ASP A 32 -20.44 -5.41 16.03
C ASP A 32 -21.17 -6.69 15.54
N GLY A 33 -21.14 -7.74 16.35
CA GLY A 33 -21.70 -9.05 16.01
C GLY A 33 -23.22 -9.10 15.90
N ALA A 34 -23.97 -8.13 16.45
CA ALA A 34 -25.41 -7.99 16.22
C ALA A 34 -25.70 -7.12 14.97
N TYR A 35 -24.90 -6.07 14.72
CA TYR A 35 -24.96 -5.29 13.47
C TYR A 35 -24.70 -6.19 12.25
N ALA A 36 -23.65 -7.02 12.30
CA ALA A 36 -23.28 -7.90 11.20
C ALA A 36 -24.37 -8.95 10.88
N ARG A 37 -25.00 -9.54 11.90
CA ARG A 37 -26.15 -10.43 11.72
C ARG A 37 -27.34 -9.71 11.09
N SER A 38 -27.74 -8.57 11.64
CA SER A 38 -28.87 -7.77 11.12
C SER A 38 -28.69 -7.39 9.64
N CYS A 39 -27.47 -7.04 9.24
CA CYS A 39 -27.14 -6.79 7.83
C CYS A 39 -27.18 -8.08 6.98
N SER A 40 -26.64 -9.19 7.49
CA SER A 40 -26.67 -10.50 6.82
C SER A 40 -28.10 -11.04 6.64
N ASP A 41 -28.96 -10.95 7.66
CA ASP A 41 -30.37 -11.32 7.60
C ASP A 41 -31.13 -10.49 6.55
N THR A 42 -30.75 -9.20 6.41
CA THR A 42 -31.27 -8.29 5.37
C THR A 42 -30.79 -8.69 3.98
N ILE A 43 -29.50 -9.02 3.81
CA ILE A 43 -28.93 -9.52 2.55
C ILE A 43 -29.60 -10.84 2.14
N ALA A 44 -29.77 -11.78 3.07
CA ALA A 44 -30.46 -13.05 2.84
C ALA A 44 -31.91 -12.84 2.42
N SER A 45 -32.60 -11.85 3.00
CA SER A 45 -33.97 -11.47 2.61
C SER A 45 -34.04 -10.92 1.17
N ILE A 46 -33.06 -10.11 0.77
CA ILE A 46 -32.96 -9.58 -0.61
C ILE A 46 -32.62 -10.71 -1.59
N ARG A 47 -31.64 -11.57 -1.26
CA ARG A 47 -31.28 -12.74 -2.07
C ARG A 47 -32.43 -13.74 -2.21
N ALA A 48 -33.25 -13.93 -1.18
CA ALA A 48 -34.49 -14.72 -1.28
C ALA A 48 -35.47 -14.13 -2.30
N GLY A 49 -35.70 -12.81 -2.26
CA GLY A 49 -36.52 -12.10 -3.24
C GLY A 49 -36.00 -12.17 -4.70
N LEU A 50 -34.68 -12.33 -4.88
CA LEU A 50 -34.06 -12.59 -6.18
C LEU A 50 -34.19 -14.08 -6.60
N SER A 51 -34.09 -15.01 -5.63
CA SER A 51 -34.06 -16.47 -5.83
C SER A 51 -35.43 -17.12 -6.11
N GLU A 52 -36.53 -16.38 -5.91
CA GLU A 52 -37.86 -16.73 -6.47
C GLU A 52 -37.87 -16.82 -8.02
N ARG A 53 -36.75 -16.51 -8.68
CA ARG A 53 -36.42 -16.99 -10.04
C ARG A 53 -35.52 -18.24 -9.95
N PRO A 54 -36.07 -19.46 -10.17
CA PRO A 54 -35.44 -20.69 -9.67
C PRO A 54 -34.39 -21.31 -10.60
N SER A 55 -33.16 -21.49 -10.09
CA SER A 55 -32.21 -22.61 -10.35
C SER A 55 -30.91 -22.35 -9.57
N GLY A 56 -30.30 -23.27 -8.82
CA GLY A 56 -30.64 -24.67 -8.52
C GLY A 56 -29.37 -25.53 -8.40
N GLY A 57 -28.80 -25.70 -7.19
CA GLY A 57 -27.47 -26.34 -7.04
C GLY A 57 -27.10 -26.87 -5.65
N VAL A 58 -27.25 -28.20 -5.48
CA VAL A 58 -26.29 -29.17 -4.92
C VAL A 58 -25.48 -28.85 -3.63
N LEU A 59 -25.72 -29.67 -2.59
CA LEU A 59 -24.75 -30.10 -1.54
C LEU A 59 -24.21 -31.50 -1.94
N GLY A 60 -23.07 -32.05 -1.48
CA GLY A 60 -22.03 -31.62 -0.54
C GLY A 60 -21.19 -32.84 -0.07
N GLY A 61 -19.99 -32.65 0.53
CA GLY A 61 -19.14 -33.72 1.11
C GLY A 61 -17.70 -33.24 1.41
N THR A 62 -17.11 -33.29 2.62
CA THR A 62 -16.65 -34.42 3.49
C THR A 62 -15.37 -35.15 2.99
N SER A 63 -14.34 -35.52 3.78
CA SER A 63 -13.94 -35.25 5.20
C SER A 63 -12.55 -35.87 5.52
N GLN A 64 -11.82 -35.36 6.53
CA GLN A 64 -10.74 -36.03 7.34
C GLN A 64 -9.40 -36.45 6.62
N ALA A 65 -8.19 -36.15 7.16
CA ALA A 65 -7.39 -36.70 8.30
C ALA A 65 -6.57 -37.98 7.93
N SER A 66 -5.37 -38.30 8.45
CA SER A 66 -4.51 -37.72 9.54
C SER A 66 -3.06 -37.42 9.02
N ASP A 67 -1.86 -37.67 9.61
CA ASP A 67 -1.35 -38.34 10.84
C ASP A 67 0.10 -37.87 11.26
N LEU A 68 0.90 -38.68 11.98
CA LEU A 68 2.12 -38.31 12.77
C LEU A 68 3.51 -38.64 12.16
N GLY A 69 4.58 -37.98 12.67
CA GLY A 69 6.00 -38.40 12.50
C GLY A 69 7.06 -37.48 13.16
N ALA A 70 8.02 -38.06 13.90
CA ALA A 70 9.17 -37.42 14.61
C ALA A 70 10.30 -38.50 14.78
N PRO A 71 11.49 -38.32 15.45
CA PRO A 71 11.95 -37.22 16.35
C PRO A 71 13.49 -36.87 16.38
N GLU A 72 13.89 -35.98 17.31
CA GLU A 72 15.25 -35.69 17.90
C GLU A 72 16.41 -35.26 16.95
N ASP A 73 17.58 -34.72 17.36
CA ASP A 73 18.27 -34.52 18.66
C ASP A 73 19.31 -33.34 18.60
N GLY A 74 19.85 -32.85 19.73
CA GLY A 74 21.21 -32.25 19.80
C GLY A 74 21.43 -30.72 19.99
N LEU A 75 22.24 -30.37 21.01
CA LEU A 75 22.91 -29.06 21.31
C LEU A 75 24.26 -29.42 22.01
N PRO A 76 25.33 -28.59 22.21
CA PRO A 76 25.40 -27.11 22.21
C PRO A 76 26.78 -26.41 21.86
N LYS A 77 26.88 -25.09 22.21
CA LYS A 77 28.07 -24.27 22.66
C LYS A 77 28.99 -23.49 21.68
N SER A 78 28.96 -22.16 21.87
CA SER A 78 30.09 -21.28 22.30
C SER A 78 31.06 -20.58 21.30
N ALA A 79 31.31 -19.28 21.58
CA ALA A 79 32.47 -18.43 21.18
C ALA A 79 32.61 -18.06 19.67
N SER A 80 33.22 -16.94 19.26
CA SER A 80 33.79 -15.77 19.97
C SER A 80 33.78 -14.50 19.08
N ARG A 81 33.96 -13.30 19.66
CA ARG A 81 34.17 -12.05 18.89
C ARG A 81 35.65 -11.82 18.56
N PRO A 82 36.01 -11.33 17.36
CA PRO A 82 37.28 -10.65 17.12
C PRO A 82 37.22 -9.18 17.58
N ILE A 83 38.36 -8.63 18.01
CA ILE A 83 38.57 -7.19 18.25
C ILE A 83 39.45 -6.68 17.11
N VAL A 84 39.05 -5.58 16.47
CA VAL A 84 39.89 -4.87 15.48
C VAL A 84 40.74 -3.86 16.22
N LEU A 85 42.07 -3.98 16.14
CA LEU A 85 42.98 -2.89 16.49
C LEU A 85 42.96 -1.87 15.35
N VAL A 86 42.82 -0.59 15.69
CA VAL A 86 43.07 0.52 14.78
C VAL A 86 44.47 1.06 15.09
N ASP A 87 45.33 1.11 14.07
CA ASP A 87 46.67 1.71 14.20
C ASP A 87 46.57 3.24 14.20
N SER A 88 47.41 3.91 14.99
CA SER A 88 47.28 5.33 15.33
C SER A 88 47.99 6.28 14.35
N ALA A 89 48.15 5.86 13.09
CA ALA A 89 48.93 6.57 12.07
C ALA A 89 48.10 7.44 11.10
N GLU A 90 46.83 7.12 10.88
CA GLU A 90 45.97 7.74 9.84
C GLU A 90 45.33 9.08 10.28
N LEU A 91 46.09 9.95 10.95
CA LEU A 91 45.65 11.30 11.35
C LEU A 91 46.48 12.40 10.66
N SER A 92 46.21 12.59 9.36
CA SER A 92 46.73 13.72 8.58
C SER A 92 45.58 14.45 7.85
N PRO A 93 45.22 15.69 8.22
CA PRO A 93 44.01 16.36 7.68
C PRO A 93 44.05 16.75 6.19
N PHE A 94 45.19 16.64 5.50
CA PHE A 94 45.34 17.06 4.10
C PHE A 94 46.24 16.11 3.29
N GLY A 95 45.63 15.17 2.57
CA GLY A 95 46.28 14.34 1.56
C GLY A 95 46.34 15.03 0.18
N LYS A 96 47.26 14.58 -0.68
CA LYS A 96 47.32 15.00 -2.10
C LYS A 96 46.28 14.25 -2.95
N PRO A 97 45.83 14.82 -4.08
CA PRO A 97 44.88 14.19 -4.99
C PRO A 97 45.57 13.15 -5.91
N ASP A 98 46.02 12.03 -5.35
CA ASP A 98 46.40 10.87 -6.15
C ASP A 98 45.14 10.13 -6.65
N GLY A 99 45.17 9.71 -7.92
CA GLY A 99 43.97 9.40 -8.72
C GLY A 99 43.22 8.10 -8.42
N VAL A 100 43.13 7.67 -7.16
CA VAL A 100 42.37 6.49 -6.75
C VAL A 100 41.13 6.92 -5.98
N ARG A 101 39.97 6.90 -6.65
CA ARG A 101 38.65 7.05 -6.02
C ARG A 101 38.28 5.79 -5.22
N ASN A 102 38.97 5.57 -4.10
CA ASN A 102 38.44 4.72 -3.04
C ASN A 102 37.15 5.37 -2.52
N GLY A 103 36.13 4.55 -2.27
CA GLY A 103 34.82 5.02 -1.87
C GLY A 103 34.84 5.68 -0.49
N LEU A 104 34.93 7.00 -0.46
CA LEU A 104 34.32 7.77 0.61
C LEU A 104 32.80 7.55 0.48
N GLU A 105 32.16 7.03 1.54
CA GLU A 105 30.72 7.13 1.68
C GLU A 105 30.37 8.62 1.85
N ILE A 106 30.08 9.28 0.72
CA ILE A 106 29.50 10.62 0.71
C ILE A 106 28.12 10.45 1.35
N ASP A 107 27.91 11.02 2.54
CA ASP A 107 26.57 11.07 3.17
C ASP A 107 25.60 11.66 2.14
N PRO A 108 24.57 10.92 1.68
CA PRO A 108 23.60 11.43 0.71
C PRO A 108 22.97 12.75 1.14
N PHE A 109 22.87 13.00 2.45
CA PHE A 109 22.34 14.25 2.97
C PHE A 109 23.29 15.45 2.84
N LEU A 110 24.60 15.24 2.73
CA LEU A 110 25.55 16.33 2.47
C LEU A 110 25.37 16.90 1.05
N GLU A 111 25.06 16.04 0.08
CA GLU A 111 24.80 16.46 -1.29
C GLU A 111 23.37 17.04 -1.43
N LEU A 112 22.37 16.44 -0.79
CA LEU A 112 21.02 17.02 -0.65
C LEU A 112 21.05 18.41 0.01
N GLU A 113 21.89 18.63 1.03
CA GLU A 113 22.07 19.95 1.65
C GLU A 113 22.63 21.00 0.68
N SER A 114 23.44 20.60 -0.30
CA SER A 114 23.91 21.50 -1.36
C SER A 114 22.80 21.80 -2.37
N ILE A 115 22.02 20.78 -2.74
CA ILE A 115 20.89 20.86 -3.67
C ILE A 115 19.76 21.75 -3.10
N ARG A 116 19.47 21.64 -1.79
CA ARG A 116 18.52 22.52 -1.05
C ARG A 116 18.87 24.01 -1.10
N ARG A 117 20.14 24.35 -1.32
CA ARG A 117 20.62 25.75 -1.41
C ARG A 117 20.58 26.29 -2.85
N SER A 118 20.20 25.47 -3.83
CA SER A 118 20.12 25.85 -5.25
C SER A 118 18.80 26.53 -5.61
N SER A 119 18.84 27.54 -6.48
CA SER A 119 17.64 28.12 -7.09
C SER A 119 16.90 27.16 -8.03
N THR A 120 17.57 26.10 -8.50
CA THR A 120 16.99 25.02 -9.33
C THR A 120 16.79 23.71 -8.55
N TYR A 121 16.73 23.81 -7.22
CA TYR A 121 16.50 22.73 -6.25
C TYR A 121 15.58 21.61 -6.74
N LYS A 122 14.34 21.92 -7.16
CA LYS A 122 13.33 20.90 -7.49
C LYS A 122 13.73 20.00 -8.67
N SER A 123 14.37 20.55 -9.69
CA SER A 123 14.86 19.76 -10.83
C SER A 123 16.16 19.03 -10.49
N GLN A 124 17.04 19.64 -9.69
CA GLN A 124 18.25 18.98 -9.22
C GLN A 124 17.93 17.77 -8.32
N LEU A 125 16.98 17.89 -7.38
CA LEU A 125 16.53 16.79 -6.54
C LEU A 125 15.90 15.66 -7.36
N LYS A 126 15.06 15.96 -8.35
CA LYS A 126 14.49 14.94 -9.23
C LYS A 126 15.59 14.20 -9.99
N SER A 127 16.53 14.92 -10.60
CA SER A 127 17.67 14.31 -11.30
C SER A 127 18.65 13.59 -10.38
N TYR A 128 18.73 13.94 -9.10
CA TYR A 128 19.50 13.21 -8.08
C TYR A 128 18.86 11.84 -7.80
N ILE A 129 17.55 11.82 -7.53
CA ILE A 129 16.78 10.58 -7.34
C ILE A 129 16.87 9.69 -8.59
N GLU A 130 16.78 10.26 -9.79
CA GLU A 130 16.89 9.53 -11.07
C GLU A 130 18.30 9.02 -11.41
N GLN A 131 19.35 9.46 -10.68
CA GLN A 131 20.75 9.07 -10.93
C GLN A 131 21.33 8.14 -9.85
N HIS A 132 20.61 7.93 -8.75
CA HIS A 132 21.13 7.20 -7.59
C HIS A 132 20.27 6.00 -7.24
N ASP A 133 20.71 4.82 -7.70
CA ASP A 133 20.07 3.51 -7.45
C ASP A 133 19.87 3.18 -5.95
N PHE A 134 20.55 3.88 -5.03
CA PHE A 134 20.35 3.73 -3.59
C PHE A 134 19.11 4.46 -3.05
N PHE A 135 18.47 5.33 -3.84
CA PHE A 135 17.31 6.12 -3.43
C PHE A 135 16.02 5.28 -3.53
N ASP A 136 15.96 4.22 -2.72
CA ASP A 136 14.85 3.28 -2.66
C ASP A 136 13.85 3.63 -1.54
N GLU A 137 12.75 2.87 -1.47
CA GLU A 137 11.78 2.95 -0.36
C GLU A 137 12.46 2.78 1.01
N SER A 138 13.42 1.86 1.14
CA SER A 138 14.15 1.63 2.39
C SER A 138 14.97 2.84 2.84
N PHE A 139 15.53 3.60 1.90
CA PHE A 139 16.25 4.85 2.17
C PHE A 139 15.29 5.96 2.57
N VAL A 140 14.15 6.09 1.88
CA VAL A 140 13.11 7.08 2.21
C VAL A 140 12.51 6.79 3.59
N ASP A 141 12.17 5.54 3.90
CA ASP A 141 11.59 5.11 5.19
C ASP A 141 12.48 5.46 6.39
N LYS A 142 13.77 5.11 6.30
CA LYS A 142 14.77 5.38 7.36
C LYS A 142 15.00 6.87 7.60
N ASN A 143 14.74 7.71 6.60
CA ASN A 143 15.05 9.14 6.63
C ASN A 143 13.80 10.03 6.50
N PHE A 144 12.58 9.48 6.63
CA PHE A 144 11.33 10.20 6.34
C PHE A 144 11.25 11.57 7.03
N SER A 145 11.64 11.62 8.31
CA SER A 145 11.67 12.84 9.14
C SER A 145 12.74 13.88 8.77
N ARG A 146 13.58 13.61 7.76
CA ARG A 146 14.57 14.56 7.21
C ARG A 146 14.07 15.30 5.97
N PHE A 147 12.92 14.92 5.40
CA PHE A 147 12.37 15.49 4.17
C PHE A 147 11.26 16.51 4.44
N ASP A 148 11.27 17.61 3.69
CA ASP A 148 10.19 18.61 3.66
C ASP A 148 9.03 18.13 2.76
N ASP A 149 7.81 18.67 2.95
CA ASP A 149 6.61 18.37 2.13
C ASP A 149 6.87 18.46 0.61
N LEU A 150 7.71 19.43 0.20
CA LEU A 150 8.08 19.67 -1.19
C LEU A 150 9.03 18.60 -1.75
N GLU A 151 9.85 17.97 -0.90
CA GLU A 151 10.69 16.83 -1.26
C GLU A 151 9.85 15.57 -1.30
N LEU A 152 9.00 15.33 -0.30
CA LEU A 152 8.07 14.21 -0.27
C LEU A 152 7.19 14.19 -1.53
N LYS A 153 6.68 15.35 -1.99
CA LYS A 153 5.93 15.46 -3.26
C LYS A 153 6.76 15.11 -4.51
N ILE A 154 8.08 15.33 -4.49
CA ILE A 154 8.99 14.95 -5.60
C ILE A 154 9.34 13.46 -5.52
N ILE A 155 9.57 12.93 -4.33
CA ILE A 155 9.86 11.51 -4.05
C ILE A 155 8.65 10.65 -4.45
N VAL A 156 7.44 10.99 -4.01
CA VAL A 156 6.17 10.34 -4.41
C VAL A 156 5.89 10.46 -5.91
N ALA A 157 6.52 11.39 -6.63
CA ALA A 157 6.41 11.52 -8.08
C ALA A 157 7.55 10.84 -8.88
N SER A 158 8.53 10.22 -8.20
CA SER A 158 9.76 9.70 -8.83
C SER A 158 10.17 8.29 -8.37
N VAL A 159 9.84 7.89 -7.14
CA VAL A 159 10.14 6.58 -6.54
C VAL A 159 8.87 5.75 -6.50
N CYS A 160 8.94 4.46 -6.83
CA CYS A 160 7.82 3.53 -6.61
C CYS A 160 7.75 3.16 -5.12
N LEU A 161 6.59 3.37 -4.49
CA LEU A 161 6.37 3.14 -3.06
C LEU A 161 5.32 2.05 -2.86
N SER A 162 5.56 1.14 -1.92
CA SER A 162 4.68 0.04 -1.57
C SER A 162 3.41 0.50 -0.85
N GLU A 163 2.33 -0.29 -0.96
CA GLU A 163 1.11 -0.07 -0.17
C GLU A 163 1.40 -0.06 1.34
N SER A 164 2.36 -0.87 1.81
CA SER A 164 2.83 -0.86 3.21
C SER A 164 3.53 0.43 3.63
N PHE A 165 4.24 1.11 2.72
CA PHE A 165 4.80 2.45 2.98
C PHE A 165 3.70 3.51 2.95
N LEU A 166 2.78 3.43 1.99
CA LEU A 166 1.67 4.38 1.86
C LEU A 166 0.72 4.29 3.07
N ASP A 167 0.30 3.09 3.49
CA ASP A 167 -0.50 2.86 4.73
C ASP A 167 0.18 3.47 5.97
N LYS A 168 1.52 3.44 6.05
CA LYS A 168 2.32 3.93 7.18
C LYS A 168 2.42 5.46 7.25
N TYR A 169 2.36 6.15 6.11
CA TYR A 169 2.63 7.59 6.01
C TYR A 169 1.50 8.41 5.37
N LEU A 170 0.34 7.82 5.10
CA LEU A 170 -0.74 8.43 4.32
C LEU A 170 -1.11 9.86 4.80
N ASP A 171 -1.25 10.06 6.11
CA ASP A 171 -1.59 11.35 6.73
C ASP A 171 -0.53 12.44 6.55
N ALA A 172 0.70 12.07 6.19
CA ALA A 172 1.85 12.96 5.99
C ALA A 172 2.27 13.10 4.51
N LEU A 173 1.59 12.40 3.60
CA LEU A 173 1.86 12.46 2.15
C LEU A 173 0.82 13.32 1.42
N ASP A 174 1.25 13.94 0.32
CA ASP A 174 0.33 14.60 -0.60
C ASP A 174 -0.53 13.57 -1.34
N LEU A 175 -1.78 13.44 -0.94
CA LEU A 175 -2.75 12.49 -1.49
C LEU A 175 -3.05 12.74 -2.98
N GLU A 176 -2.92 13.98 -3.50
CA GLU A 176 -3.00 14.24 -4.95
C GLU A 176 -1.80 13.63 -5.67
N ALA A 177 -0.60 13.74 -5.09
CA ALA A 177 0.62 13.17 -5.66
C ALA A 177 0.57 11.63 -5.62
N VAL A 178 0.15 11.03 -4.51
CA VAL A 178 -0.06 9.57 -4.41
C VAL A 178 -1.08 9.12 -5.45
N ALA A 179 -2.26 9.75 -5.50
CA ALA A 179 -3.34 9.40 -6.43
C ALA A 179 -2.97 9.54 -7.92
N ARG A 180 -2.04 10.44 -8.26
CA ARG A 180 -1.58 10.67 -9.65
C ARG A 180 -0.41 9.76 -10.06
N TYR A 181 0.60 9.62 -9.21
CA TYR A 181 1.89 9.04 -9.61
C TYR A 181 2.13 7.61 -9.12
N GLN A 182 1.55 7.20 -8.00
CA GLN A 182 1.76 5.86 -7.46
C GLN A 182 0.85 4.81 -8.12
N ILE A 183 1.31 3.57 -8.10
CA ILE A 183 0.57 2.39 -8.55
C ILE A 183 0.23 1.56 -7.31
N PHE A 184 -1.05 1.24 -7.14
CA PHE A 184 -1.60 0.55 -5.97
C PHE A 184 -2.82 -0.29 -6.37
N SER A 185 -3.18 -1.26 -5.54
CA SER A 185 -4.28 -2.19 -5.75
C SER A 185 -5.67 -1.51 -5.68
N GLU A 186 -6.67 -2.18 -6.25
CA GLU A 186 -8.06 -1.81 -6.04
C GLU A 186 -8.47 -1.88 -4.55
N GLU A 187 -7.87 -2.80 -3.79
CA GLU A 187 -8.19 -3.02 -2.38
C GLU A 187 -7.63 -1.90 -1.49
N PHE A 188 -6.41 -1.43 -1.75
CA PHE A 188 -5.85 -0.22 -1.14
C PHE A 188 -6.74 0.99 -1.41
N PHE A 189 -7.17 1.17 -2.67
CA PHE A 189 -8.08 2.27 -3.03
C PHE A 189 -9.46 2.15 -2.37
N MET A 190 -10.03 0.95 -2.24
CA MET A 190 -11.30 0.74 -1.52
C MET A 190 -11.17 1.03 -0.03
N ARG A 191 -10.04 0.64 0.59
CA ARG A 191 -9.70 0.93 1.99
C ARG A 191 -9.57 2.44 2.23
N HIS A 192 -8.82 3.14 1.37
CA HIS A 192 -8.50 4.56 1.50
C HIS A 192 -9.38 5.49 0.65
N PHE A 193 -10.62 5.06 0.38
CA PHE A 193 -11.59 5.79 -0.44
C PHE A 193 -12.12 7.08 0.20
N ARG A 194 -11.91 7.29 1.52
CA ARG A 194 -12.32 8.53 2.20
C ARG A 194 -11.26 9.61 2.11
N GLU A 195 -10.01 9.20 1.98
CA GLU A 195 -8.80 10.00 1.99
C GLU A 195 -8.41 10.37 0.54
N LEU A 196 -8.50 9.41 -0.39
CA LEU A 196 -8.14 9.58 -1.80
C LEU A 196 -9.31 10.11 -2.64
N ASP A 197 -9.09 11.20 -3.38
CA ASP A 197 -10.07 11.70 -4.36
C ASP A 197 -10.23 10.71 -5.53
N ALA A 198 -11.35 9.99 -5.55
CA ALA A 198 -11.72 9.04 -6.59
C ALA A 198 -11.75 9.66 -8.01
N GLY A 199 -12.06 10.95 -8.13
CA GLY A 199 -12.04 11.70 -9.39
C GLY A 199 -10.61 12.01 -9.87
N ILE A 200 -9.63 12.15 -8.97
CA ILE A 200 -8.21 12.24 -9.33
C ILE A 200 -7.68 10.86 -9.71
N VAL A 201 -7.87 9.85 -8.85
CA VAL A 201 -7.41 8.47 -9.09
C VAL A 201 -7.92 7.94 -10.44
N LEU A 202 -9.24 8.06 -10.71
CA LEU A 202 -9.84 7.45 -11.89
C LEU A 202 -9.53 8.21 -13.20
N ARG A 203 -9.28 9.52 -13.15
CA ARG A 203 -8.97 10.34 -14.34
C ARG A 203 -7.47 10.48 -14.62
N GLN A 204 -6.65 10.57 -13.57
CA GLN A 204 -5.25 11.02 -13.65
C GLN A 204 -4.23 10.03 -13.09
N GLY A 205 -4.66 9.00 -12.35
CA GLY A 205 -3.76 8.03 -11.75
C GLY A 205 -3.03 7.13 -12.76
N ALA A 206 -1.86 6.64 -12.36
CA ALA A 206 -1.05 5.69 -13.14
C ALA A 206 -1.71 4.30 -13.28
N ASN A 207 -2.63 3.94 -12.36
CA ASN A 207 -3.27 2.63 -12.26
C ASN A 207 -4.06 2.20 -13.53
N ASP A 208 -3.80 1.00 -14.04
CA ASP A 208 -4.52 0.43 -15.21
C ASP A 208 -6.03 0.21 -14.96
N TRP A 209 -6.38 -0.25 -13.75
CA TRP A 209 -7.75 -0.59 -13.34
C TRP A 209 -8.69 0.63 -13.25
N ARG A 210 -8.17 1.86 -13.36
CA ARG A 210 -9.02 3.05 -13.52
C ARG A 210 -9.93 2.92 -14.75
N THR A 211 -9.45 2.25 -15.80
CA THR A 211 -10.21 1.98 -17.02
C THR A 211 -11.22 0.84 -16.80
N LYS A 212 -12.48 1.03 -17.22
CA LYS A 212 -13.55 0.04 -17.00
C LYS A 212 -13.29 -1.34 -17.65
N LYS A 213 -12.35 -1.45 -18.58
CA LYS A 213 -11.91 -2.73 -19.16
C LYS A 213 -11.05 -3.56 -18.20
N ASN A 214 -10.21 -2.90 -17.39
CA ASN A 214 -9.22 -3.55 -16.53
C ASN A 214 -9.64 -3.56 -15.05
N ARG A 215 -10.77 -2.89 -14.72
CA ARG A 215 -11.39 -2.83 -13.40
C ARG A 215 -12.06 -4.17 -13.04
N SER A 216 -11.94 -4.63 -11.79
CA SER A 216 -12.72 -5.78 -11.31
C SER A 216 -14.20 -5.45 -11.12
N LYS A 217 -15.04 -6.50 -11.05
CA LYS A 217 -16.45 -6.36 -10.64
C LYS A 217 -16.59 -5.80 -9.22
N LYS A 218 -15.68 -6.15 -8.30
CA LYS A 218 -15.69 -5.73 -6.89
C LYS A 218 -15.57 -4.21 -6.79
N LEU A 219 -14.62 -3.61 -7.53
CA LEU A 219 -14.45 -2.16 -7.57
C LEU A 219 -15.55 -1.43 -8.35
N ASP A 220 -16.07 -2.01 -9.45
CA ASP A 220 -17.19 -1.37 -10.20
C ASP A 220 -18.49 -1.35 -9.37
N ALA A 221 -18.78 -2.43 -8.62
CA ALA A 221 -19.85 -2.48 -7.63
C ALA A 221 -19.63 -1.44 -6.51
N PHE A 222 -18.44 -1.42 -5.90
CA PHE A 222 -18.09 -0.46 -4.85
C PHE A 222 -18.26 1.00 -5.30
N LEU A 223 -17.71 1.40 -6.45
CA LEU A 223 -17.84 2.76 -6.98
C LEU A 223 -19.31 3.16 -7.20
N ARG A 224 -20.12 2.24 -7.73
CA ARG A 224 -21.56 2.43 -7.94
C ARG A 224 -22.31 2.61 -6.61
N LEU A 225 -22.01 1.78 -5.60
CA LEU A 225 -22.56 1.91 -4.23
C LEU A 225 -22.11 3.20 -3.52
N LYS A 226 -20.99 3.80 -3.95
CA LYS A 226 -20.51 5.11 -3.49
C LYS A 226 -21.06 6.29 -4.29
N GLY A 227 -21.85 6.05 -5.34
CA GLY A 227 -22.37 7.08 -6.24
C GLY A 227 -21.33 7.70 -7.18
N VAL A 228 -20.13 7.11 -7.31
CA VAL A 228 -19.05 7.61 -8.17
C VAL A 228 -19.23 7.05 -9.59
N MET A 229 -19.93 7.83 -10.41
CA MET A 229 -20.32 7.47 -11.78
C MET A 229 -19.36 8.08 -12.82
N PHE A 230 -18.42 7.29 -13.34
CA PHE A 230 -17.54 7.62 -14.49
C PHE A 230 -17.43 6.43 -15.47
#